data_AF-A0A9K3PER1-F1
#
_entry.id   AF-A0A9K3PER1-F1
#
_cell.length_a   1.000
_cell.length_b   1.000
_cell.length_c   1.000
_cell.angle_alpha   90.00
_cell.angle_beta   90.00
_cell.angle_gamma   90.00
#
_symmetry.space_group_name_H-M   'P 1'
#
loop_
_entity.id
_entity.type
_entity.pdbx_description
1 polymer ?
#
loop_
_entity_poly.entity_id
_entity_poly.type
_entity_poly.pdbx_seq_one_letter_code
_entity_poly.pdbx_strand_id
1 'polypeptide(L)'
;MKQKRGQRDGDNKTRRHAPGVVVPLAKKKRRVLRSKLGSLKSSSLTVESRPTTGSSTRLPGVYQILSNHQRGNIQDQTTLPFVRLSPRQPTKGDTQLRLLLTRKTYDSKSQSWTEKEHYFCCNDKTDNGPILIPLSRGGQIHIFPNYIDPKTCLDIKTELVGQTNCWRNYAIQGGLEPRLQCLFHEKATQDDSVPQPGYAYAQTTMKARPLSMAPKLQDLSRSIAKDRNLEYFNIGVNCVLYRDNTDSIGDHTDDDQDEERIFCAVIQCTVPRKIQINTLSKYSKTLQHGDEILDIFLQTGDCYEMDGQMQEYYSHSVPKVHWSAKKNKDRTDQHPLERISVVLRHGTEKYMKKDNGKVVQDIFKPKPTIRYTMGPIENIVENSSYTRPELKHHGAFQLMQRGISGSGKAGADAIIVTGKRTGYDNGTELCYEAEWSIGGNALCRSYDEGYDIRVFRSEEYCQQQFGPASISDTTIDETSSSVNRTGRNRVFYLYGGLFRIDRVEKPAEEKGAYKFHLVKQNRSDTASAKHVPLLFSALPDCPTITTTSLLYEWLRPRKTSAVPWLSNYLFSRQAINLAASGSREELLLCLCLLQLKQS
;
A
#
# COMPACT_ATOMS: atom_id res chain seq x y z
N MET A 1 -46.45 -7.87 -53.38
CA MET A 1 -47.89 -8.10 -53.14
C MET A 1 -48.12 -8.03 -51.62
N LYS A 2 -48.43 -6.87 -51.03
CA LYS A 2 -49.77 -6.32 -50.67
C LYS A 2 -50.71 -7.31 -49.94
N GLN A 3 -50.90 -7.11 -48.63
CA GLN A 3 -52.19 -7.01 -47.87
C GLN A 3 -51.84 -6.90 -46.38
N LYS A 4 -52.03 -5.79 -45.65
CA LYS A 4 -53.21 -5.03 -45.18
C LYS A 4 -54.12 -5.73 -44.14
N ARG A 5 -54.12 -5.09 -42.95
CA ARG A 5 -55.22 -4.76 -42.01
C ARG A 5 -55.78 -5.84 -41.07
N GLY A 6 -55.84 -5.44 -39.79
CA GLY A 6 -56.69 -6.01 -38.74
C GLY A 6 -56.62 -5.15 -37.48
N GLN A 7 -57.42 -4.08 -37.46
CA GLN A 7 -57.64 -3.16 -36.33
C GLN A 7 -58.91 -3.61 -35.61
N ARG A 8 -58.90 -3.77 -34.29
CA ARG A 8 -60.11 -3.78 -33.45
C ARG A 8 -59.84 -3.08 -32.13
N ASP A 9 -60.64 -2.05 -31.91
CA ASP A 9 -60.84 -1.34 -30.66
C ASP A 9 -61.68 -2.19 -29.69
N GLY A 10 -61.48 -1.94 -28.40
CA GLY A 10 -62.22 -2.56 -27.31
C GLY A 10 -61.92 -1.84 -26.00
N ASP A 11 -62.57 -0.69 -25.82
CA ASP A 11 -62.66 0.05 -24.57
C ASP A 11 -63.23 -0.85 -23.46
N ASN A 12 -62.57 -0.90 -22.30
CA ASN A 12 -63.31 -0.97 -21.04
C ASN A 12 -62.56 -0.30 -19.89
N LYS A 13 -63.20 0.74 -19.34
CA LYS A 13 -62.78 1.53 -18.19
C LYS A 13 -63.08 0.77 -16.90
N THR A 14 -62.11 0.59 -16.02
CA THR A 14 -62.37 0.68 -14.57
C THR A 14 -61.21 1.38 -13.86
N ARG A 15 -61.55 2.48 -13.20
CA ARG A 15 -60.72 3.27 -12.28
C ARG A 15 -60.41 2.46 -11.02
N ARG A 16 -59.14 2.41 -10.62
CA ARG A 16 -58.72 2.41 -9.21
C ARG A 16 -57.47 3.29 -9.05
N HIS A 17 -57.53 4.20 -8.08
CA HIS A 17 -56.44 5.06 -7.65
C HIS A 17 -55.46 4.28 -6.75
N ALA A 18 -54.16 4.39 -7.01
CA ALA A 18 -53.09 4.51 -5.99
C ALA A 18 -51.74 4.89 -6.66
N PRO A 19 -50.82 5.55 -5.94
CA PRO A 19 -49.81 6.44 -6.51
C PRO A 19 -48.39 5.85 -6.56
N GLY A 20 -47.52 6.48 -7.36
CA GLY A 20 -46.07 6.50 -7.12
C GLY A 20 -45.20 5.69 -8.08
N VAL A 21 -45.10 6.10 -9.35
CA VAL A 21 -44.03 5.63 -10.25
C VAL A 21 -42.77 6.45 -10.00
N VAL A 22 -41.72 5.77 -9.52
CA VAL A 22 -40.36 6.28 -9.43
C VAL A 22 -39.77 6.36 -10.84
N VAL A 23 -39.44 7.58 -11.29
CA VAL A 23 -38.71 7.83 -12.54
C VAL A 23 -37.24 7.43 -12.33
N PRO A 24 -36.61 6.64 -13.22
CA PRO A 24 -35.17 6.40 -13.16
C PRO A 24 -34.42 7.65 -13.61
N LEU A 25 -33.64 8.23 -12.68
CA LEU A 25 -32.68 9.30 -12.94
C LEU A 25 -31.65 8.83 -13.99
N ALA A 26 -31.77 9.37 -15.20
CA ALA A 26 -30.77 9.25 -16.23
C ALA A 26 -29.44 9.86 -15.75
N LYS A 27 -28.37 9.04 -15.76
CA LYS A 27 -26.99 9.49 -15.51
C LYS A 27 -26.58 10.50 -16.59
N LYS A 28 -26.66 11.78 -16.24
CA LYS A 28 -26.20 12.90 -17.05
C LYS A 28 -24.66 12.86 -17.09
N LYS A 29 -24.07 12.31 -18.16
CA LYS A 29 -22.65 12.51 -18.48
C LYS A 29 -22.41 14.01 -18.69
N ARG A 30 -21.75 14.67 -17.73
CA ARG A 30 -21.28 16.05 -17.91
C ARG A 30 -20.09 16.03 -18.87
N ARG A 31 -20.37 16.48 -20.09
CA ARG A 31 -19.37 16.81 -21.12
C ARG A 31 -18.84 18.20 -20.79
N VAL A 32 -17.58 18.29 -20.39
CA VAL A 32 -16.89 19.58 -20.21
C VAL A 32 -16.67 20.19 -21.60
N LEU A 33 -17.39 21.28 -21.88
CA LEU A 33 -17.18 22.12 -23.06
C LEU A 33 -15.97 23.01 -22.79
N ARG A 34 -14.84 22.73 -23.44
CA ARG A 34 -13.72 23.68 -23.54
C ARG A 34 -14.02 24.69 -24.64
N SER A 35 -14.00 25.97 -24.25
CA SER A 35 -14.07 27.13 -25.12
C SER A 35 -12.84 27.22 -26.03
N LYS A 36 -13.09 27.49 -27.31
CA LYS A 36 -12.11 27.88 -28.32
C LYS A 36 -11.39 29.15 -27.88
N LEU A 37 -10.06 29.11 -27.79
CA LEU A 37 -9.22 30.30 -27.77
C LEU A 37 -8.42 30.33 -29.08
N GLY A 38 -8.61 31.44 -29.79
CA GLY A 38 -8.15 31.65 -31.14
C GLY A 38 -6.63 31.78 -31.24
N SER A 39 -6.16 31.28 -32.37
CA SER A 39 -4.88 31.61 -33.01
C SER A 39 -4.67 33.12 -33.03
N LEU A 40 -3.64 33.60 -32.33
CA LEU A 40 -3.02 34.89 -32.59
C LEU A 40 -1.61 34.67 -33.12
N LYS A 41 -1.39 35.30 -34.26
CA LYS A 41 -0.23 35.18 -35.14
C LYS A 41 1.03 35.71 -34.46
N SER A 42 2.13 35.02 -34.76
CA SER A 42 3.51 35.43 -34.53
C SER A 42 3.81 36.77 -35.20
N SER A 43 4.23 37.76 -34.41
CA SER A 43 4.98 38.92 -34.90
C SER A 43 6.42 38.80 -34.43
N SER A 44 7.31 38.58 -35.40
CA SER A 44 8.75 38.63 -35.30
C SER A 44 9.22 40.03 -34.90
N LEU A 45 10.00 40.12 -33.83
CA LEU A 45 10.80 41.29 -33.49
C LEU A 45 12.25 40.84 -33.36
N THR A 46 13.03 41.26 -34.35
CA THR A 46 14.49 41.32 -34.37
C THR A 46 14.98 42.22 -33.24
N VAL A 47 15.90 41.73 -32.41
CA VAL A 47 16.67 42.56 -31.49
C VAL A 47 18.15 42.34 -31.77
N GLU A 48 18.82 43.46 -32.00
CA GLU A 48 20.23 43.61 -32.34
C GLU A 48 21.17 43.07 -31.26
N SER A 49 22.23 42.41 -31.72
CA SER A 49 23.41 42.06 -30.93
C SER A 49 24.33 43.26 -30.77
N ARG A 50 24.75 43.56 -29.53
CA ARG A 50 26.00 44.29 -29.27
C ARG A 50 26.85 43.55 -28.22
N PRO A 51 28.19 43.54 -28.38
CA PRO A 51 29.09 42.81 -27.52
C PRO A 51 29.53 43.68 -26.34
N THR A 52 29.66 43.08 -25.16
CA THR A 52 30.42 43.67 -24.06
C THR A 52 31.37 42.63 -23.49
N THR A 53 32.65 42.87 -23.74
CA THR A 53 33.81 42.31 -23.06
C THR A 53 33.82 42.73 -21.60
N GLY A 54 34.06 41.78 -20.69
CA GLY A 54 34.28 42.09 -19.28
C GLY A 54 34.82 40.87 -18.53
N SER A 55 36.13 40.83 -18.35
CA SER A 55 36.81 39.92 -17.43
C SER A 55 36.50 40.31 -15.98
N SER A 56 36.13 39.37 -15.11
CA SER A 56 36.36 39.53 -13.68
C SER A 56 36.50 38.18 -12.98
N THR A 57 37.36 38.21 -11.97
CA THR A 57 38.04 37.14 -11.24
C THR A 57 37.13 36.29 -10.33
N ARG A 58 37.60 35.06 -10.09
CA ARG A 58 37.04 34.07 -9.15
C ARG A 58 37.19 34.50 -7.70
N LEU A 59 36.13 34.33 -6.90
CA LEU A 59 36.16 33.92 -5.48
C LEU A 59 34.92 33.03 -5.18
N PRO A 60 34.97 32.13 -4.18
CA PRO A 60 33.94 31.11 -3.97
C PRO A 60 32.90 31.51 -2.91
N GLY A 61 31.65 31.16 -3.19
CA GLY A 61 30.53 31.13 -2.22
C GLY A 61 29.82 32.46 -2.03
N VAL A 62 28.49 32.46 -2.21
CA VAL A 62 27.47 33.24 -1.48
C VAL A 62 26.11 32.97 -2.16
N TYR A 63 25.09 32.74 -1.32
CA TYR A 63 23.69 32.55 -1.69
C TYR A 63 23.17 33.69 -2.57
N GLN A 64 22.51 33.35 -3.67
CA GLN A 64 21.90 34.35 -4.56
C GLN A 64 20.40 34.44 -4.26
N ILE A 65 20.01 35.45 -3.48
CA ILE A 65 18.62 35.87 -3.28
C ILE A 65 18.26 36.75 -4.49
N LEU A 66 17.27 36.35 -5.28
CA LEU A 66 16.74 37.17 -6.37
C LEU A 66 15.29 37.55 -6.06
N SER A 67 15.02 38.85 -5.98
CA SER A 67 13.68 39.42 -6.03
C SER A 67 13.28 39.63 -7.49
N ASN A 68 12.10 39.14 -7.88
CA ASN A 68 11.52 39.43 -9.20
C ASN A 68 10.22 40.21 -9.04
N HIS A 69 10.09 41.28 -9.84
CA HIS A 69 8.99 42.22 -9.82
C HIS A 69 7.97 41.92 -10.94
N GLN A 70 6.70 41.86 -10.52
CA GLN A 70 5.43 42.20 -11.19
C GLN A 70 4.93 41.45 -12.43
N ARG A 71 3.74 40.82 -12.26
CA ARG A 71 2.44 41.38 -12.71
C ARG A 71 1.25 40.66 -12.02
N GLY A 72 0.34 41.44 -11.44
CA GLY A 72 -1.02 41.02 -11.03
C GLY A 72 -1.29 41.06 -9.52
N ASN A 73 -1.97 42.11 -9.06
CA ASN A 73 -2.35 42.36 -7.66
C ASN A 73 -3.12 41.21 -6.99
N ILE A 74 -2.45 40.52 -6.06
CA ILE A 74 -3.01 39.99 -4.82
C ILE A 74 -2.02 40.40 -3.73
N GLN A 75 -2.51 41.05 -2.67
CA GLN A 75 -1.71 41.64 -1.60
C GLN A 75 -0.79 40.60 -0.91
N ASP A 76 0.40 41.07 -0.59
CA ASP A 76 1.56 40.38 -0.03
C ASP A 76 1.25 39.33 1.05
N GLN A 77 1.45 38.07 0.70
CA GLN A 77 1.87 37.07 1.65
C GLN A 77 3.39 37.20 1.82
N THR A 78 3.88 37.17 3.06
CA THR A 78 5.30 37.08 3.39
C THR A 78 5.89 35.83 2.73
N THR A 79 6.40 35.95 1.51
CA THR A 79 7.12 34.89 0.82
C THR A 79 8.42 34.66 1.56
N LEU A 80 8.47 33.57 2.35
CA LEU A 80 9.73 33.08 2.87
C LEU A 80 10.70 32.87 1.69
N PRO A 81 11.98 33.25 1.83
CA PRO A 81 12.95 33.02 0.76
C PRO A 81 13.04 31.52 0.47
N PHE A 82 12.70 31.12 -0.75
CA PHE A 82 12.83 29.74 -1.18
C PHE A 82 14.30 29.42 -1.47
N VAL A 83 14.78 28.31 -0.92
CA VAL A 83 16.13 27.83 -1.22
C VAL A 83 16.06 27.02 -2.51
N ARG A 84 16.71 27.52 -3.57
CA ARG A 84 16.86 26.76 -4.80
C ARG A 84 17.91 25.67 -4.59
N LEU A 85 17.47 24.42 -4.63
CA LEU A 85 18.37 23.28 -4.60
C LEU A 85 19.25 23.26 -5.85
N SER A 86 20.55 23.11 -5.65
CA SER A 86 21.51 22.82 -6.73
C SER A 86 22.12 21.44 -6.50
N PRO A 87 22.31 20.62 -7.55
CA PRO A 87 23.05 19.37 -7.42
C PRO A 87 24.46 19.65 -6.89
N ARG A 88 24.87 18.99 -5.81
CA ARG A 88 26.21 19.12 -5.23
C ARG A 88 26.69 17.76 -4.75
N GLN A 89 27.94 17.41 -5.03
CA GLN A 89 28.57 16.24 -4.40
C GLN A 89 29.10 16.60 -3.00
N PRO A 90 28.89 15.74 -1.99
CA PRO A 90 29.49 15.92 -0.67
C PRO A 90 31.02 15.90 -0.79
N THR A 91 31.68 16.84 -0.13
CA THR A 91 33.13 16.85 0.04
C THR A 91 33.51 16.20 1.37
N LYS A 92 34.79 15.83 1.55
CA LYS A 92 35.27 15.12 2.77
C LYS A 92 35.00 15.88 4.09
N GLY A 93 34.72 17.18 4.03
CA GLY A 93 34.36 18.02 5.18
C GLY A 93 32.85 18.11 5.48
N ASP A 94 31.99 17.60 4.61
CA ASP A 94 30.53 17.77 4.70
C ASP A 94 29.87 16.69 5.60
N THR A 95 30.31 16.59 6.86
CA THR A 95 29.82 15.57 7.81
C THR A 95 28.34 15.74 8.22
N GLN A 96 27.76 16.90 7.94
CA GLN A 96 26.38 17.24 8.31
C GLN A 96 25.38 17.14 7.15
N LEU A 97 25.84 16.82 5.93
CA LEU A 97 24.94 16.68 4.79
C LEU A 97 24.27 15.31 4.80
N ARG A 98 22.96 15.30 4.55
CA ARG A 98 22.21 14.08 4.25
C ARG A 98 21.54 14.19 2.89
N LEU A 99 21.35 13.04 2.24
CA LEU A 99 20.61 12.95 1.00
C LEU A 99 19.14 13.27 1.26
N LEU A 100 18.59 14.26 0.57
CA LEU A 100 17.19 14.67 0.69
C LEU A 100 16.35 14.21 -0.48
N LEU A 101 16.89 14.38 -1.69
CA LEU A 101 16.19 14.12 -2.94
C LEU A 101 17.17 13.57 -3.96
N THR A 102 16.66 12.70 -4.83
CA THR A 102 17.30 12.41 -6.12
C THR A 102 16.30 12.55 -7.25
N ARG A 103 16.79 12.96 -8.41
CA ARG A 103 15.96 13.19 -9.61
C ARG A 103 16.56 12.50 -10.81
N LYS A 104 15.71 11.94 -11.66
CA LYS A 104 16.01 11.55 -13.04
C LYS A 104 14.99 12.21 -13.95
N THR A 105 15.43 12.62 -15.13
CA THR A 105 14.53 13.11 -16.18
C THR A 105 14.67 12.23 -17.42
N TYR A 106 13.61 12.09 -18.18
CA TYR A 106 13.61 11.32 -19.42
C TYR A 106 13.99 12.23 -20.58
N ASP A 107 15.00 11.84 -21.36
CA ASP A 107 15.33 12.51 -22.60
C ASP A 107 14.77 11.73 -23.80
N SER A 108 13.77 12.32 -24.46
CA SER A 108 13.19 11.74 -25.67
C SER A 108 14.18 11.58 -26.84
N LYS A 109 15.25 12.38 -26.89
CA LYS A 109 16.23 12.32 -27.99
C LYS A 109 17.09 11.07 -27.88
N SER A 110 17.60 10.78 -26.68
CA SER A 110 18.38 9.57 -26.39
C SER A 110 17.51 8.35 -26.06
N GLN A 111 16.20 8.55 -25.88
CA GLN A 111 15.25 7.56 -25.36
C GLN A 111 15.69 6.94 -24.04
N SER A 112 16.40 7.69 -23.20
CA SER A 112 16.97 7.21 -21.94
C SER A 112 16.70 8.17 -20.79
N TRP A 113 16.79 7.63 -19.57
CA TRP A 113 16.80 8.45 -18.36
C TRP A 113 18.17 9.08 -18.18
N THR A 114 18.22 10.34 -17.76
CA THR A 114 19.47 11.03 -17.39
C THR A 114 20.16 10.34 -16.23
N GLU A 115 21.42 10.71 -16.02
CA GLU A 115 22.12 10.37 -14.78
C GLU A 115 21.34 10.90 -13.57
N LYS A 116 21.46 10.17 -12.46
CA LYS A 116 20.74 10.48 -11.23
C LYS A 116 21.37 11.71 -10.58
N GLU A 117 20.59 12.78 -10.44
CA GLU A 117 21.00 13.97 -9.70
C GLU A 117 20.76 13.76 -8.21
N HIS A 118 21.66 14.30 -7.39
CA HIS A 118 21.60 14.18 -5.93
C HIS A 118 21.53 15.56 -5.28
N TYR A 119 20.59 15.70 -4.36
CA TYR A 119 20.34 16.92 -3.62
C TYR A 119 20.45 16.65 -2.13
N PHE A 120 21.26 17.44 -1.45
CA PHE A 120 21.58 17.27 -0.04
C PHE A 120 21.05 18.45 0.77
N CYS A 121 20.71 18.21 2.03
CA CYS A 121 20.42 19.26 3.00
C CYS A 121 21.28 19.08 4.26
N CYS A 122 21.47 20.18 4.99
CA CYS A 122 22.15 20.14 6.27
C CYS A 122 21.24 19.57 7.36
N ASN A 123 21.82 18.79 8.27
CA ASN A 123 21.13 18.26 9.44
C ASN A 123 20.80 19.34 10.48
N ASP A 124 21.56 20.45 10.51
CA ASP A 124 21.42 21.49 11.53
C ASP A 124 20.25 22.44 11.24
N LYS A 125 19.60 22.87 12.32
CA LYS A 125 18.16 23.16 12.36
C LYS A 125 17.72 24.59 12.06
N THR A 126 18.63 25.51 11.76
CA THR A 126 18.29 26.93 11.98
C THR A 126 17.92 27.76 10.75
N ASP A 127 18.18 27.33 9.50
CA ASP A 127 17.93 28.21 8.35
C ASP A 127 17.58 27.52 7.01
N ASN A 128 17.18 26.25 7.05
CA ASN A 128 16.70 25.61 5.82
C ASN A 128 15.26 26.06 5.55
N GLY A 129 15.10 27.22 4.90
CA GLY A 129 13.84 27.65 4.33
C GLY A 129 13.22 26.56 3.44
N PRO A 130 11.92 26.69 3.09
CA PRO A 130 11.25 25.70 2.26
C PRO A 130 11.99 25.51 0.94
N ILE A 131 12.11 24.25 0.56
CA ILE A 131 12.68 23.83 -0.72
C ILE A 131 11.52 23.62 -1.68
N LEU A 132 11.45 24.44 -2.73
CA LEU A 132 10.46 24.31 -3.79
C LEU A 132 11.02 23.46 -4.94
N ILE A 133 10.30 22.42 -5.33
CA ILE A 133 10.61 21.55 -6.46
C ILE A 133 9.49 21.68 -7.50
N PRO A 134 9.71 22.46 -8.57
CA PRO A 134 8.75 22.54 -9.68
C PRO A 134 8.78 21.25 -10.49
N LEU A 135 7.60 20.77 -10.85
CA LEU A 135 7.40 19.55 -11.63
C LEU A 135 7.15 19.87 -13.11
N SER A 136 7.74 19.06 -14.00
CA SER A 136 7.76 19.31 -15.45
C SER A 136 6.38 19.24 -16.12
N ARG A 137 5.44 18.46 -15.56
CA ARG A 137 4.05 18.36 -16.03
C ARG A 137 3.10 19.33 -15.33
N GLY A 138 3.60 20.17 -14.44
CA GLY A 138 2.80 21.04 -13.59
C GLY A 138 2.68 20.50 -12.16
N GLY A 139 2.24 21.38 -11.26
CA GLY A 139 2.28 21.16 -9.83
C GLY A 139 3.67 21.37 -9.23
N GLN A 140 3.75 21.22 -7.93
CA GLN A 140 4.97 21.41 -7.18
C GLN A 140 5.01 20.60 -5.89
N ILE A 141 6.22 20.40 -5.39
CA ILE A 141 6.47 19.81 -4.08
C ILE A 141 7.25 20.82 -3.26
N HIS A 142 6.80 21.08 -2.03
CA HIS A 142 7.61 21.77 -1.04
C HIS A 142 8.18 20.76 -0.05
N ILE A 143 9.46 20.89 0.29
CA ILE A 143 10.09 20.11 1.36
C ILE A 143 10.51 21.08 2.47
N PHE A 144 10.20 20.72 3.71
CA PHE A 144 10.54 21.46 4.92
C PHE A 144 11.42 20.56 5.79
N PRO A 145 12.76 20.59 5.60
CA PRO A 145 13.66 19.80 6.40
C PRO A 145 13.58 20.24 7.86
N ASN A 146 13.54 19.29 8.79
CA ASN A 146 13.61 19.57 10.23
C ASN A 146 12.51 20.52 10.75
N TYR A 147 11.37 20.62 10.05
CA TYR A 147 10.27 21.53 10.35
C TYR A 147 9.68 21.32 11.75
N ILE A 148 9.61 20.08 12.22
CA ILE A 148 9.11 19.74 13.55
C ILE A 148 10.29 19.47 14.48
N ASP A 149 10.24 20.03 15.69
CA ASP A 149 11.24 19.76 16.70
C ASP A 149 11.16 18.29 17.19
N PRO A 150 12.28 17.70 17.67
CA PRO A 150 12.31 16.28 17.97
C PRO A 150 11.45 15.93 19.18
N LYS A 151 11.26 16.87 20.11
CA LYS A 151 10.42 16.68 21.29
C LYS A 151 8.95 16.61 20.87
N THR A 152 8.48 17.52 20.02
CA THR A 152 7.12 17.46 19.47
C THR A 152 6.88 16.17 18.68
N CYS A 153 7.85 15.71 17.90
CA CYS A 153 7.77 14.41 17.23
C CYS A 153 7.59 13.25 18.22
N LEU A 154 8.38 13.23 19.31
CA LEU A 154 8.30 12.21 20.34
C LEU A 154 6.96 12.25 21.10
N ASP A 155 6.47 13.45 21.43
CA ASP A 155 5.20 13.65 22.11
C ASP A 155 4.04 13.12 21.25
N ILE A 156 3.98 13.48 19.96
CA ILE A 156 2.97 12.98 19.01
C ILE A 156 3.08 11.47 18.80
N LYS A 157 4.31 10.93 18.66
CA LYS A 157 4.52 9.48 18.57
C LYS A 157 3.89 8.77 19.77
N THR A 158 4.17 9.26 20.97
CA THR A 158 3.70 8.67 22.22
C THR A 158 2.18 8.66 22.28
N GLU A 159 1.53 9.77 21.91
CA GLU A 159 0.06 9.83 21.78
C GLU A 159 -0.46 8.80 20.79
N LEU A 160 0.06 8.77 19.57
CA LEU A 160 -0.42 7.90 18.50
C LEU A 160 -0.26 6.41 18.82
N VAL A 161 0.86 6.02 19.43
CA VAL A 161 1.09 4.64 19.89
C VAL A 161 0.12 4.27 21.03
N GLY A 162 -0.21 5.22 21.91
CA GLY A 162 -1.20 5.04 22.97
C GLY A 162 -2.64 4.84 22.46
N GLN A 163 -2.97 5.34 21.26
CA GLN A 163 -4.31 5.21 20.65
C GLN A 163 -4.53 3.86 19.94
N THR A 164 -4.25 2.74 20.60
CA THR A 164 -4.34 1.39 20.00
C THR A 164 -5.74 1.07 19.44
N ASN A 165 -6.80 1.59 20.06
CA ASN A 165 -8.18 1.43 19.60
C ASN A 165 -8.52 2.23 18.33
N CYS A 166 -7.65 3.13 17.85
CA CYS A 166 -7.86 3.95 16.66
C CYS A 166 -7.25 3.34 15.40
N TRP A 167 -6.20 2.53 15.53
CA TRP A 167 -5.51 1.93 14.38
C TRP A 167 -6.39 0.89 13.67
N ARG A 168 -6.39 0.97 12.35
CA ARG A 168 -7.15 0.10 11.46
C ARG A 168 -6.24 -0.51 10.40
N ASN A 169 -6.53 -1.75 10.02
CA ASN A 169 -6.00 -2.36 8.81
C ASN A 169 -7.14 -2.59 7.81
N TYR A 170 -7.05 -1.96 6.65
CA TYR A 170 -8.07 -2.00 5.63
C TYR A 170 -7.85 -3.17 4.67
N ALA A 171 -8.93 -3.71 4.12
CA ALA A 171 -8.86 -4.72 3.09
C ALA A 171 -8.76 -4.06 1.71
N ILE A 172 -7.79 -4.49 0.91
CA ILE A 172 -7.61 -4.08 -0.49
C ILE A 172 -7.74 -5.29 -1.43
N GLN A 173 -7.72 -5.02 -2.74
CA GLN A 173 -7.55 -6.08 -3.73
C GLN A 173 -6.23 -6.79 -3.45
N GLY A 174 -6.28 -8.07 -3.10
CA GLY A 174 -5.08 -8.79 -2.66
C GLY A 174 -4.78 -8.68 -1.17
N GLY A 175 -5.80 -8.66 -0.31
CA GLY A 175 -5.64 -8.95 1.12
C GLY A 175 -5.71 -7.71 2.00
N LEU A 176 -4.90 -7.68 3.06
CA LEU A 176 -4.80 -6.54 3.97
C LEU A 176 -3.76 -5.54 3.48
N GLU A 177 -4.02 -4.26 3.67
CA GLU A 177 -3.05 -3.21 3.39
C GLU A 177 -1.73 -3.49 4.11
N PRO A 178 -0.58 -3.25 3.45
CA PRO A 178 0.73 -3.38 4.06
C PRO A 178 1.09 -2.10 4.85
N ARG A 179 0.17 -1.62 5.70
CA ARG A 179 0.35 -0.50 6.64
C ARG A 179 -0.88 -0.42 7.54
N LEU A 180 -0.75 0.26 8.67
CA LEU A 180 -1.89 0.60 9.54
C LEU A 180 -2.23 2.08 9.36
N GLN A 181 -3.50 2.42 9.53
CA GLN A 181 -3.96 3.81 9.41
C GLN A 181 -4.93 4.16 10.54
N CYS A 182 -4.95 5.41 10.95
CA CYS A 182 -6.03 6.00 11.74
C CYS A 182 -6.29 7.42 11.26
N LEU A 183 -7.56 7.79 11.16
CA LEU A 183 -7.98 9.11 10.68
C LEU A 183 -8.53 9.91 11.85
N PHE A 184 -8.05 11.14 12.01
CA PHE A 184 -8.56 12.09 12.98
C PHE A 184 -9.16 13.31 12.27
N HIS A 185 -10.11 13.99 12.92
CA HIS A 185 -10.73 15.20 12.39
C HIS A 185 -11.25 16.12 13.51
N GLU A 186 -11.18 17.44 13.30
CA GLU A 186 -11.61 18.46 14.28
C GLU A 186 -13.13 18.37 14.58
N LYS A 187 -13.93 18.12 13.55
CA LYS A 187 -15.40 17.96 13.67
C LYS A 187 -15.87 16.53 14.01
N ALA A 188 -14.97 15.57 14.17
CA ALA A 188 -15.39 14.22 14.52
C ALA A 188 -15.79 14.14 16.00
N THR A 189 -16.77 13.30 16.32
CA THR A 189 -17.22 13.04 17.70
C THR A 189 -16.89 11.62 18.13
N GLN A 190 -17.00 11.32 19.44
CA GLN A 190 -16.82 9.95 19.95
C GLN A 190 -17.98 9.02 19.57
N ASP A 191 -19.12 9.55 19.10
CA ASP A 191 -20.27 8.76 18.72
C ASP A 191 -20.07 8.09 17.35
N ASP A 192 -19.76 6.80 17.38
CA ASP A 192 -19.59 5.96 16.20
C ASP A 192 -20.90 5.61 15.49
N SER A 193 -22.07 5.93 16.05
CA SER A 193 -23.37 5.64 15.44
C SER A 193 -23.77 6.65 14.37
N VAL A 194 -23.31 7.91 14.49
CA VAL A 194 -23.62 8.99 13.54
C VAL A 194 -22.59 9.06 12.41
N PRO A 195 -22.94 9.57 11.22
CA PRO A 195 -21.95 9.85 10.18
C PRO A 195 -20.86 10.80 10.72
N GLN A 196 -19.58 10.47 10.48
CA GLN A 196 -18.45 11.32 10.85
C GLN A 196 -17.73 11.80 9.58
N PRO A 197 -16.98 12.90 9.63
CA PRO A 197 -16.00 13.22 8.59
C PRO A 197 -15.13 12.00 8.28
N GLY A 198 -14.73 11.83 7.03
CA GLY A 198 -13.99 10.64 6.65
C GLY A 198 -13.35 10.70 5.27
N TYR A 199 -12.57 9.67 5.01
CA TYR A 199 -11.82 9.50 3.77
C TYR A 199 -12.30 8.24 3.05
N ALA A 200 -12.56 8.34 1.75
CA ALA A 200 -12.92 7.17 0.95
C ALA A 200 -12.09 7.12 -0.33
N TYR A 201 -11.46 5.96 -0.55
CA TYR A 201 -10.68 5.68 -1.75
C TYR A 201 -10.92 4.24 -2.19
N ALA A 202 -11.08 4.04 -3.50
CA ALA A 202 -11.44 2.74 -4.08
C ALA A 202 -12.63 2.05 -3.36
N GLN A 203 -12.36 1.00 -2.56
CA GLN A 203 -13.37 0.30 -1.75
C GLN A 203 -13.20 0.55 -0.25
N THR A 204 -12.23 1.35 0.16
CA THR A 204 -11.94 1.70 1.55
C THR A 204 -12.78 2.88 1.98
N THR A 205 -13.37 2.78 3.18
CA THR A 205 -14.09 3.87 3.83
C THR A 205 -13.55 4.01 5.24
N MET A 206 -12.93 5.15 5.52
CA MET A 206 -12.33 5.49 6.81
C MET A 206 -13.22 6.49 7.52
N LYS A 207 -13.52 6.23 8.79
CA LYS A 207 -14.30 7.12 9.64
C LYS A 207 -13.36 7.82 10.61
N ALA A 208 -13.40 9.16 10.64
CA ALA A 208 -12.50 9.91 11.49
C ALA A 208 -12.86 9.80 12.98
N ARG A 209 -11.85 9.86 13.84
CA ARG A 209 -11.94 10.01 15.29
C ARG A 209 -11.72 11.47 15.70
N PRO A 210 -12.21 11.92 16.85
CA PRO A 210 -11.97 13.29 17.32
C PRO A 210 -10.49 13.58 17.42
N LEU A 211 -10.04 14.67 16.82
CA LEU A 211 -8.64 15.09 16.89
C LEU A 211 -8.21 15.43 18.32
N SER A 212 -9.16 15.77 19.20
CA SER A 212 -8.94 15.98 20.63
C SER A 212 -8.46 14.74 21.40
N MET A 213 -8.50 13.54 20.79
CA MET A 213 -7.88 12.33 21.36
C MET A 213 -6.34 12.34 21.29
N ALA A 214 -5.77 13.20 20.44
CA ALA A 214 -4.33 13.38 20.29
C ALA A 214 -4.00 14.90 20.34
N PRO A 215 -3.98 15.50 21.55
CA PRO A 215 -3.81 16.95 21.71
C PRO A 215 -2.57 17.53 21.04
N LYS A 216 -1.42 16.85 21.11
CA LYS A 216 -0.18 17.34 20.46
C LYS A 216 -0.28 17.26 18.94
N LEU A 217 -0.97 16.25 18.41
CA LEU A 217 -1.28 16.20 16.99
C LEU A 217 -2.27 17.31 16.58
N GLN A 218 -3.25 17.62 17.43
CA GLN A 218 -4.19 18.72 17.22
C GLN A 218 -3.47 20.06 17.16
N ASP A 219 -2.57 20.33 18.10
CA ASP A 219 -1.75 21.54 18.14
C ASP A 219 -0.93 21.69 16.85
N LEU A 220 -0.25 20.62 16.42
CA LEU A 220 0.50 20.60 15.17
C LEU A 220 -0.40 20.87 13.95
N SER A 221 -1.55 20.17 13.87
CA SER A 221 -2.50 20.33 12.77
C SER A 221 -3.00 21.76 12.65
N ARG A 222 -3.37 22.40 13.77
CA ARG A 222 -3.82 23.79 13.81
C ARG A 222 -2.71 24.78 13.44
N SER A 223 -1.48 24.54 13.91
CA SER A 223 -0.33 25.37 13.53
C SER A 223 -0.09 25.31 12.01
N ILE A 224 -0.07 24.10 11.44
CA ILE A 224 0.12 23.95 10.00
C ILE A 224 -1.06 24.57 9.23
N ALA A 225 -2.31 24.38 9.66
CA ALA A 225 -3.47 24.98 9.03
C ALA A 225 -3.38 26.52 9.02
N LYS A 226 -2.99 27.12 10.15
CA LYS A 226 -2.76 28.56 10.29
C LYS A 226 -1.69 29.06 9.31
N ASP A 227 -0.55 28.38 9.22
CA ASP A 227 0.53 28.73 8.28
C ASP A 227 0.08 28.69 6.81
N ARG A 228 -0.98 27.94 6.52
CA ARG A 228 -1.55 27.77 5.17
C ARG A 228 -2.81 28.60 4.93
N ASN A 229 -3.19 29.46 5.87
CA ASN A 229 -4.45 30.22 5.86
C ASN A 229 -5.69 29.32 5.70
N LEU A 230 -5.67 28.16 6.34
CA LEU A 230 -6.80 27.24 6.43
C LEU A 230 -7.41 27.32 7.83
N GLU A 231 -8.73 27.19 7.92
CA GLU A 231 -9.40 27.03 9.22
C GLU A 231 -8.95 25.72 9.89
N TYR A 232 -8.99 24.63 9.11
CA TYR A 232 -8.48 23.31 9.46
C TYR A 232 -8.37 22.42 8.20
N PHE A 233 -7.80 21.24 8.34
CA PHE A 233 -7.74 20.22 7.29
C PHE A 233 -9.06 19.43 7.23
N ASN A 234 -9.93 19.77 6.28
CA ASN A 234 -11.33 19.35 6.23
C ASN A 234 -11.61 17.95 5.66
N ILE A 235 -10.61 17.28 5.10
CA ILE A 235 -10.70 15.83 4.84
C ILE A 235 -10.24 15.06 6.08
N GLY A 236 -9.23 15.60 6.78
CA GLY A 236 -8.75 15.12 8.07
C GLY A 236 -7.24 14.92 8.14
N VAL A 237 -6.82 14.35 9.26
CA VAL A 237 -5.44 14.07 9.64
C VAL A 237 -5.26 12.55 9.66
N ASN A 238 -4.73 11.99 8.58
CA ASN A 238 -4.53 10.55 8.43
C ASN A 238 -3.13 10.15 8.90
N CYS A 239 -3.05 9.42 10.00
CA CYS A 239 -1.82 8.87 10.53
C CYS A 239 -1.59 7.47 9.94
N VAL A 240 -0.39 7.24 9.41
CA VAL A 240 0.00 6.01 8.73
C VAL A 240 1.22 5.41 9.43
N LEU A 241 1.10 4.17 9.87
CA LEU A 241 2.18 3.40 10.49
C LEU A 241 2.65 2.30 9.52
N TYR A 242 3.94 2.38 9.18
CA TYR A 242 4.68 1.31 8.54
C TYR A 242 5.49 0.61 9.62
N ARG A 243 5.14 -0.64 9.93
CA ARG A 243 5.72 -1.39 11.05
C ARG A 243 7.17 -1.80 10.77
N ASP A 244 7.46 -2.13 9.53
CA ASP A 244 8.74 -2.64 9.10
C ASP A 244 9.06 -2.30 7.62
N ASN A 245 10.10 -2.95 7.08
CA ASN A 245 10.54 -2.82 5.70
C ASN A 245 9.61 -3.47 4.66
N THR A 246 8.68 -4.31 5.10
CA THR A 246 7.72 -5.02 4.25
C THR A 246 6.42 -4.24 4.05
N ASP A 247 6.10 -3.37 5.01
CA ASP A 247 5.01 -2.41 4.89
C ASP A 247 5.33 -1.37 3.79
N SER A 248 4.32 -0.97 3.03
CA SER A 248 4.45 -0.12 1.84
C SER A 248 3.11 0.53 1.45
N ILE A 249 3.16 1.47 0.50
CA ILE A 249 2.00 1.89 -0.28
C ILE A 249 2.42 1.88 -1.75
N GLY A 250 1.57 1.32 -2.60
CA GLY A 250 1.82 1.24 -4.04
C GLY A 250 1.75 2.61 -4.71
N ASP A 251 2.03 2.63 -6.00
CA ASP A 251 1.92 3.83 -6.82
C ASP A 251 0.45 4.28 -6.90
N HIS A 252 0.17 5.50 -6.44
CA HIS A 252 -1.18 6.06 -6.37
C HIS A 252 -1.16 7.59 -6.48
N THR A 253 -2.34 8.17 -6.71
CA THR A 253 -2.66 9.59 -6.61
C THR A 253 -3.61 9.77 -5.44
N ASP A 254 -3.53 10.91 -4.76
CA ASP A 254 -4.55 11.31 -3.78
C ASP A 254 -5.56 12.22 -4.52
N ASP A 255 -6.46 11.62 -5.32
CA ASP A 255 -7.46 12.32 -6.16
C ASP A 255 -8.92 11.88 -5.90
N ASP A 256 -9.21 11.31 -4.73
CA ASP A 256 -10.52 10.76 -4.39
C ASP A 256 -11.51 11.80 -3.84
N GLN A 257 -11.01 12.94 -3.36
CA GLN A 257 -11.78 14.00 -2.71
C GLN A 257 -11.38 15.40 -3.17
N ASP A 258 -10.99 15.54 -4.45
CA ASP A 258 -10.56 16.82 -5.04
C ASP A 258 -9.51 17.52 -4.16
N GLU A 259 -8.49 16.78 -3.74
CA GLU A 259 -7.45 17.24 -2.83
C GLU A 259 -6.74 18.46 -3.41
N GLU A 260 -6.94 19.62 -2.77
CA GLU A 260 -6.31 20.87 -3.18
C GLU A 260 -4.90 20.99 -2.59
N ARG A 261 -4.74 20.49 -1.36
CA ARG A 261 -3.50 20.56 -0.60
C ARG A 261 -3.32 19.34 0.30
N ILE A 262 -2.13 18.76 0.24
CA ILE A 262 -1.73 17.62 1.03
C ILE A 262 -0.42 17.94 1.73
N PHE A 263 -0.45 17.99 3.05
CA PHE A 263 0.74 18.21 3.87
C PHE A 263 1.08 16.91 4.60
N CYS A 264 2.32 16.44 4.51
CA CYS A 264 2.76 15.23 5.17
C CYS A 264 3.96 15.51 6.08
N ALA A 265 3.82 15.10 7.34
CA ALA A 265 4.87 15.16 8.36
C ALA A 265 5.39 13.75 8.69
N VAL A 266 6.71 13.61 8.84
CA VAL A 266 7.34 12.36 9.29
C VAL A 266 7.60 12.44 10.80
N ILE A 267 6.75 11.80 11.59
CA ILE A 267 6.79 11.87 13.06
C ILE A 267 7.83 10.92 13.65
N GLN A 268 8.02 9.76 13.03
CA GLN A 268 9.03 8.78 13.43
C GLN A 268 9.57 8.12 12.18
N CYS A 269 10.89 7.97 12.07
CA CYS A 269 11.54 7.19 11.04
C CYS A 269 12.92 6.75 11.52
N THR A 270 13.15 5.45 11.74
CA THR A 270 14.46 4.93 12.18
C THR A 270 15.53 5.15 11.11
N VAL A 271 15.16 4.89 9.84
CA VAL A 271 15.98 5.16 8.66
C VAL A 271 15.08 5.82 7.62
N PRO A 272 15.51 6.91 6.96
CA PRO A 272 14.71 7.56 5.93
C PRO A 272 14.19 6.57 4.90
N ARG A 273 12.86 6.48 4.80
CA ARG A 273 12.21 5.66 3.79
C ARG A 273 12.03 6.47 2.53
N LYS A 274 12.34 5.84 1.41
CA LYS A 274 12.16 6.39 0.07
C LYS A 274 10.67 6.68 -0.16
N ILE A 275 10.34 7.92 -0.51
CA ILE A 275 9.08 8.30 -1.12
C ILE A 275 9.38 8.48 -2.59
N GLN A 276 8.78 7.67 -3.45
CA GLN A 276 9.02 7.73 -4.88
C GLN A 276 7.86 8.43 -5.56
N ILE A 277 8.16 9.43 -6.39
CA ILE A 277 7.20 10.19 -7.20
C ILE A 277 7.52 9.95 -8.66
N ASN A 278 6.50 9.62 -9.45
CA ASN A 278 6.63 9.26 -10.86
C ASN A 278 5.64 10.08 -11.69
N THR A 279 6.01 10.48 -12.90
CA THR A 279 5.03 11.00 -13.86
C THR A 279 4.01 9.93 -14.25
N LEU A 280 2.72 10.28 -14.22
CA LEU A 280 1.63 9.38 -14.61
C LEU A 280 1.63 9.11 -16.11
N SER A 281 1.59 7.84 -16.47
CA SER A 281 1.38 7.40 -17.86
C SER A 281 -0.09 7.43 -18.31
N LYS A 282 -1.02 7.85 -17.44
CA LYS A 282 -2.48 7.79 -17.69
C LYS A 282 -2.90 8.55 -18.96
N TYR A 283 -2.19 9.62 -19.32
CA TYR A 283 -2.49 10.43 -20.51
C TYR A 283 -1.59 10.14 -21.72
N SER A 284 -0.49 9.42 -21.51
CA SER A 284 0.50 9.13 -22.55
C SER A 284 1.17 7.80 -22.23
N LYS A 285 0.93 6.79 -23.07
CA LYS A 285 1.61 5.49 -22.94
C LYS A 285 3.12 5.59 -23.19
N THR A 286 3.56 6.64 -23.87
CA THR A 286 4.95 6.93 -24.17
C THR A 286 5.48 7.98 -23.21
N LEU A 287 6.69 7.74 -22.69
CA LEU A 287 7.45 8.75 -21.96
C LEU A 287 7.71 9.95 -22.87
N GLN A 288 7.64 11.15 -22.30
CA GLN A 288 7.92 12.40 -23.00
C GLN A 288 9.17 13.07 -22.41
N HIS A 289 9.81 13.90 -23.21
CA HIS A 289 10.96 14.67 -22.75
C HIS A 289 10.60 15.46 -21.48
N GLY A 290 11.42 15.32 -20.45
CA GLY A 290 11.21 15.98 -19.16
C GLY A 290 10.35 15.21 -18.17
N ASP A 291 9.75 14.07 -18.54
CA ASP A 291 9.14 13.16 -17.55
C ASP A 291 10.17 12.80 -16.48
N GLU A 292 9.75 12.65 -15.23
CA GLU A 292 10.67 12.59 -14.11
C GLU A 292 10.33 11.52 -13.09
N ILE A 293 11.38 11.05 -12.42
CA ILE A 293 11.31 10.18 -11.25
C ILE A 293 12.06 10.88 -10.13
N LEU A 294 11.37 11.11 -9.01
CA LEU A 294 11.95 11.67 -7.81
C LEU A 294 11.96 10.61 -6.72
N ASP A 295 13.08 10.43 -6.04
CA ASP A 295 13.13 9.70 -4.77
C ASP A 295 13.45 10.70 -3.65
N ILE A 296 12.52 10.88 -2.71
CA ILE A 296 12.67 11.77 -1.55
C ILE A 296 12.97 10.92 -0.30
N PHE A 297 13.92 11.37 0.52
CA PHE A 297 14.42 10.68 1.71
C PHE A 297 14.21 11.56 2.95
N LEU A 298 13.03 11.45 3.55
CA LEU A 298 12.64 12.23 4.71
C LEU A 298 12.95 11.51 6.02
N GLN A 299 13.48 12.25 6.99
CA GLN A 299 13.77 11.78 8.34
C GLN A 299 12.72 12.29 9.34
N THR A 300 12.80 11.85 10.60
CA THR A 300 11.97 12.38 11.69
C THR A 300 12.04 13.91 11.76
N GLY A 301 10.87 14.55 11.77
CA GLY A 301 10.71 16.00 11.83
C GLY A 301 10.65 16.70 10.47
N ASP A 302 10.96 16.00 9.37
CA ASP A 302 10.76 16.54 8.03
C ASP A 302 9.29 16.57 7.65
N CYS A 303 8.94 17.58 6.84
CA CYS A 303 7.64 17.64 6.18
C CYS A 303 7.78 17.84 4.68
N TYR A 304 6.74 17.51 3.94
CA TYR A 304 6.58 17.88 2.54
C TYR A 304 5.12 18.20 2.24
N GLU A 305 4.91 19.03 1.22
CA GLU A 305 3.59 19.47 0.77
C GLU A 305 3.47 19.22 -0.73
N MET A 306 2.31 18.70 -1.14
CA MET A 306 1.93 18.49 -2.54
C MET A 306 0.67 19.32 -2.81
N ASP A 307 0.62 19.95 -3.98
CA ASP A 307 -0.58 20.64 -4.45
C ASP A 307 -1.51 19.69 -5.25
N GLY A 308 -2.74 20.14 -5.49
CA GLY A 308 -3.71 19.37 -6.28
C GLY A 308 -3.26 19.11 -7.71
N GLN A 309 -2.51 20.04 -8.33
CA GLN A 309 -2.02 19.86 -9.70
C GLN A 309 -0.99 18.71 -9.78
N MET A 310 -0.18 18.49 -8.75
CA MET A 310 0.69 17.31 -8.68
C MET A 310 -0.12 16.01 -8.77
N GLN A 311 -1.28 15.93 -8.09
CA GLN A 311 -2.13 14.72 -8.10
C GLN A 311 -2.72 14.41 -9.47
N GLU A 312 -2.84 15.41 -10.36
CA GLU A 312 -3.34 15.20 -11.72
C GLU A 312 -2.33 14.49 -12.62
N TYR A 313 -1.03 14.76 -12.43
CA TYR A 313 0.03 14.37 -13.38
C TYR A 313 1.08 13.42 -12.80
N TYR A 314 1.11 13.22 -11.49
CA TYR A 314 2.11 12.41 -10.82
C TYR A 314 1.48 11.43 -9.85
N SER A 315 2.05 10.23 -9.78
CA SER A 315 1.78 9.27 -8.73
C SER A 315 2.92 9.27 -7.72
N HIS A 316 2.63 8.75 -6.54
CA HIS A 316 3.63 8.56 -5.51
C HIS A 316 3.46 7.23 -4.77
N SER A 317 4.53 6.77 -4.12
CA SER A 317 4.57 5.51 -3.40
C SER A 317 5.60 5.52 -2.27
N VAL A 318 5.44 4.59 -1.32
CA VAL A 318 6.48 4.23 -0.35
C VAL A 318 6.80 2.77 -0.58
N PRO A 319 7.81 2.45 -1.41
CA PRO A 319 8.12 1.08 -1.77
C PRO A 319 8.66 0.28 -0.57
N LYS A 320 8.55 -1.05 -0.67
CA LYS A 320 9.20 -1.98 0.26
C LYS A 320 10.71 -1.79 0.22
N VAL A 321 11.37 -1.93 1.36
CA VAL A 321 12.83 -1.89 1.43
C VAL A 321 13.34 -3.32 1.32
N HIS A 322 13.74 -3.70 0.11
CA HIS A 322 14.40 -4.98 -0.12
C HIS A 322 15.87 -4.86 0.28
N TRP A 323 16.23 -5.39 1.45
CA TRP A 323 17.63 -5.63 1.74
C TRP A 323 18.11 -6.68 0.75
N SER A 324 19.11 -6.35 -0.08
CA SER A 324 19.76 -7.35 -0.90
C SER A 324 20.41 -8.37 0.04
N ALA A 325 19.77 -9.53 0.20
CA ALA A 325 20.20 -10.61 1.11
C ALA A 325 21.67 -11.04 0.91
N LYS A 326 22.26 -10.70 -0.25
CA LYS A 326 23.64 -11.02 -0.61
C LYS A 326 24.72 -10.14 0.03
N LYS A 327 24.42 -8.98 0.62
CA LYS A 327 25.47 -8.02 1.04
C LYS A 327 25.63 -7.78 2.54
N ASN A 328 24.78 -8.34 3.41
CA ASN A 328 24.89 -8.11 4.86
C ASN A 328 24.32 -9.29 5.65
N LYS A 329 24.97 -10.46 5.58
CA LYS A 329 24.66 -11.57 6.51
C LYS A 329 25.04 -11.24 7.96
N ASP A 330 25.97 -10.30 8.15
CA ASP A 330 26.53 -9.97 9.47
C ASP A 330 25.84 -8.79 10.20
N ARG A 331 24.80 -8.17 9.61
CA ARG A 331 24.02 -7.15 10.33
C ARG A 331 22.92 -7.80 11.14
N THR A 332 23.25 -8.15 12.38
CA THR A 332 22.30 -8.46 13.46
C THR A 332 21.42 -7.26 13.83
N ASP A 333 21.78 -6.05 13.39
CA ASP A 333 21.06 -4.82 13.64
C ASP A 333 19.86 -4.65 12.69
N GLN A 334 19.00 -5.66 12.62
CA GLN A 334 17.69 -5.59 11.97
C GLN A 334 16.72 -4.79 12.84
N HIS A 335 17.08 -3.55 13.18
CA HIS A 335 16.14 -2.66 13.84
C HIS A 335 14.91 -2.50 12.93
N PRO A 336 13.69 -2.61 13.49
CA PRO A 336 12.48 -2.40 12.72
C PRO A 336 12.55 -1.01 12.08
N LEU A 337 12.36 -0.95 10.76
CA LEU A 337 12.27 0.29 10.00
C LEU A 337 10.89 0.93 10.19
N GLU A 338 10.53 1.12 11.45
CA GLU A 338 9.29 1.76 11.86
C GLU A 338 9.25 3.18 11.28
N ARG A 339 8.13 3.52 10.67
CA ARG A 339 7.83 4.87 10.23
C ARG A 339 6.39 5.26 10.55
N ILE A 340 6.22 6.39 11.22
CA ILE A 340 4.91 7.04 11.40
C ILE A 340 4.90 8.31 10.57
N SER A 341 3.88 8.46 9.74
CA SER A 341 3.63 9.67 8.95
C SER A 341 2.24 10.21 9.22
N VAL A 342 2.12 11.52 9.28
CA VAL A 342 0.86 12.23 9.46
C VAL A 342 0.56 12.97 8.17
N VAL A 343 -0.56 12.66 7.52
CA VAL A 343 -0.98 13.25 6.25
C VAL A 343 -2.24 14.08 6.48
N LEU A 344 -2.10 15.39 6.43
CA LEU A 344 -3.16 16.38 6.57
C LEU A 344 -3.69 16.76 5.19
N ARG A 345 -5.01 16.65 4.98
CA ARG A 345 -5.65 16.85 3.67
C ARG A 345 -6.73 17.92 3.69
N HIS A 346 -6.72 18.76 2.66
CA HIS A 346 -7.74 19.76 2.40
C HIS A 346 -8.32 19.57 0.99
N GLY A 347 -9.66 19.60 0.86
CA GLY A 347 -10.39 19.41 -0.39
C GLY A 347 -11.89 19.25 -0.15
N THR A 348 -12.55 18.37 -0.90
CA THR A 348 -13.99 18.07 -0.74
C THR A 348 -14.23 17.20 0.51
N GLU A 349 -14.82 17.79 1.55
CA GLU A 349 -15.24 17.10 2.77
C GLU A 349 -16.33 16.05 2.47
N LYS A 350 -16.19 14.84 3.05
CA LYS A 350 -17.17 13.76 2.96
C LYS A 350 -17.46 13.18 4.34
N TYR A 351 -18.67 12.66 4.52
CA TYR A 351 -19.12 12.02 5.76
C TYR A 351 -19.36 10.53 5.56
N MET A 352 -18.76 9.71 6.41
CA MET A 352 -18.81 8.26 6.36
C MET A 352 -19.72 7.70 7.46
N LYS A 353 -20.72 6.93 7.03
CA LYS A 353 -21.58 6.17 7.95
C LYS A 353 -20.85 4.97 8.56
N LYS A 354 -19.98 4.33 7.77
CA LYS A 354 -19.31 3.08 8.11
C LYS A 354 -17.80 3.21 7.95
N ASP A 355 -17.06 2.63 8.89
CA ASP A 355 -15.64 2.27 8.72
C ASP A 355 -15.56 0.79 8.32
N ASN A 356 -14.72 0.44 7.33
CA ASN A 356 -14.54 -0.94 6.91
C ASN A 356 -13.15 -1.54 7.24
N GLY A 357 -12.34 -0.81 8.00
CA GLY A 357 -11.07 -1.27 8.54
C GLY A 357 -11.27 -2.14 9.78
N LYS A 358 -10.37 -3.12 9.97
CA LYS A 358 -10.33 -3.93 11.18
C LYS A 358 -9.48 -3.25 12.24
N VAL A 359 -9.99 -3.11 13.46
CA VAL A 359 -9.23 -2.62 14.62
C VAL A 359 -8.03 -3.54 14.85
N VAL A 360 -6.86 -2.95 15.11
CA VAL A 360 -5.63 -3.68 15.41
C VAL A 360 -5.22 -3.42 16.86
N GLN A 361 -5.22 -4.46 17.69
CA GLN A 361 -4.87 -4.35 19.12
C GLN A 361 -3.35 -4.21 19.32
N ASP A 362 -2.57 -5.03 18.62
CA ASP A 362 -1.11 -4.98 18.63
C ASP A 362 -0.63 -4.36 17.31
N ILE A 363 -0.31 -3.06 17.37
CA ILE A 363 0.08 -2.28 16.20
C ILE A 363 1.49 -2.62 15.70
N PHE A 364 2.31 -3.29 16.51
CA PHE A 364 3.66 -3.71 16.13
C PHE A 364 3.71 -5.19 15.73
N LYS A 365 2.60 -5.92 15.84
CA LYS A 365 2.50 -7.28 15.33
C LYS A 365 2.90 -7.31 13.85
N PRO A 366 3.93 -8.11 13.48
CA PRO A 366 4.33 -8.26 12.10
C PRO A 366 3.16 -8.68 11.23
N LYS A 367 3.18 -8.27 9.95
CA LYS A 367 2.17 -8.74 9.01
C LYS A 367 2.22 -10.27 8.95
N PRO A 368 1.09 -10.98 9.09
CA PRO A 368 1.09 -12.42 8.90
C PRO A 368 1.61 -12.74 7.50
N THR A 369 2.65 -13.57 7.43
CA THR A 369 3.17 -14.08 6.17
C THR A 369 2.12 -14.95 5.53
N ILE A 370 1.74 -14.60 4.30
CA ILE A 370 0.77 -15.37 3.54
C ILE A 370 1.43 -16.65 3.08
N ARG A 371 0.85 -17.78 3.47
CA ARG A 371 1.27 -19.11 3.04
C ARG A 371 0.29 -19.60 1.97
N TYR A 372 0.82 -20.06 0.85
CA TYR A 372 0.05 -20.72 -0.20
C TYR A 372 0.20 -22.22 -0.04
N THR A 373 -0.90 -22.94 -0.15
CA THR A 373 -0.90 -24.41 -0.08
C THR A 373 -1.20 -24.93 -1.48
N MET A 374 -0.24 -25.58 -2.13
CA MET A 374 -0.42 -26.16 -3.46
C MET A 374 -1.12 -27.52 -3.39
N GLY A 375 -1.94 -27.86 -4.38
CA GLY A 375 -2.63 -29.16 -4.44
C GLY A 375 -3.86 -29.25 -3.53
N PRO A 376 -4.19 -30.43 -2.98
CA PRO A 376 -5.41 -30.62 -2.19
C PRO A 376 -5.32 -29.86 -0.86
N ILE A 377 -6.49 -29.49 -0.32
CA ILE A 377 -6.62 -28.85 1.00
C ILE A 377 -7.69 -29.59 1.79
N GLU A 378 -7.40 -29.82 3.07
CA GLU A 378 -8.33 -30.43 3.99
C GLU A 378 -9.62 -29.59 4.12
N ASN A 379 -10.76 -30.27 4.25
CA ASN A 379 -12.07 -29.65 4.49
C ASN A 379 -12.65 -28.86 3.30
N ILE A 380 -12.11 -29.04 2.11
CA ILE A 380 -12.77 -28.63 0.87
C ILE A 380 -13.12 -29.87 0.05
N VAL A 381 -14.38 -29.97 -0.34
CA VAL A 381 -14.97 -31.11 -1.01
C VAL A 381 -15.35 -30.69 -2.43
N GLU A 382 -14.91 -31.46 -3.40
CA GLU A 382 -15.27 -31.24 -4.80
C GLU A 382 -16.79 -31.21 -4.99
N ASN A 383 -17.27 -30.31 -5.84
CA ASN A 383 -18.67 -30.03 -6.10
C ASN A 383 -19.44 -29.40 -4.92
N SER A 384 -18.76 -29.01 -3.85
CA SER A 384 -19.33 -28.15 -2.81
C SER A 384 -19.15 -26.66 -3.15
N SER A 385 -20.08 -25.84 -2.66
CA SER A 385 -20.06 -24.39 -2.83
C SER A 385 -19.53 -23.69 -1.58
N TYR A 386 -18.64 -22.73 -1.78
CA TYR A 386 -18.02 -21.97 -0.70
C TYR A 386 -18.21 -20.48 -0.93
N THR A 387 -18.45 -19.76 0.16
CA THR A 387 -18.32 -18.31 0.20
C THR A 387 -16.84 -17.93 0.26
N ARG A 388 -16.52 -16.68 -0.13
CA ARG A 388 -15.15 -16.18 -0.05
C ARG A 388 -14.56 -16.18 1.38
N PRO A 389 -15.31 -15.83 2.44
CA PRO A 389 -14.83 -16.00 3.82
C PRO A 389 -14.45 -17.44 4.17
N GLU A 390 -15.23 -18.43 3.75
CA GLU A 390 -14.93 -19.86 3.97
C GLU A 390 -13.65 -20.27 3.22
N LEU A 391 -13.50 -19.90 1.95
CA LEU A 391 -12.28 -20.19 1.19
C LEU A 391 -11.01 -19.62 1.85
N LYS A 392 -11.10 -18.42 2.45
CA LYS A 392 -10.01 -17.82 3.21
C LYS A 392 -9.76 -18.56 4.53
N HIS A 393 -10.83 -18.95 5.21
CA HIS A 393 -10.76 -19.68 6.48
C HIS A 393 -10.08 -21.05 6.31
N HIS A 394 -10.46 -21.81 5.28
CA HIS A 394 -9.81 -23.07 4.91
C HIS A 394 -8.43 -22.88 4.27
N GLY A 395 -8.03 -21.63 4.03
CA GLY A 395 -6.77 -21.28 3.38
C GLY A 395 -6.65 -21.70 1.92
N ALA A 396 -7.77 -22.03 1.28
CA ALA A 396 -7.80 -22.44 -0.12
C ALA A 396 -7.76 -21.30 -1.12
N PHE A 397 -7.98 -20.08 -0.66
CA PHE A 397 -7.87 -18.89 -1.48
C PHE A 397 -7.45 -17.67 -0.65
N GLN A 398 -6.17 -17.28 -0.73
CA GLN A 398 -5.57 -16.30 0.19
C GLN A 398 -5.55 -14.89 -0.39
N LEU A 399 -4.89 -14.73 -1.54
CA LEU A 399 -4.66 -13.45 -2.19
C LEU A 399 -5.43 -13.37 -3.50
N MET A 400 -5.91 -12.18 -3.84
CA MET A 400 -6.67 -11.96 -5.06
C MET A 400 -5.91 -11.05 -6.00
N GLN A 401 -5.45 -11.60 -7.11
CA GLN A 401 -5.10 -10.85 -8.31
C GLN A 401 -6.16 -11.14 -9.38
N ARG A 402 -7.32 -10.49 -9.28
CA ARG A 402 -8.48 -10.66 -10.19
C ARG A 402 -8.86 -12.14 -10.43
N GLY A 403 -9.01 -12.88 -9.34
CA GLY A 403 -9.46 -14.28 -9.38
C GLY A 403 -8.32 -15.31 -9.27
N ILE A 404 -7.05 -14.90 -9.29
CA ILE A 404 -5.93 -15.82 -9.07
C ILE A 404 -5.42 -15.66 -7.63
N SER A 405 -5.25 -16.77 -6.92
CA SER A 405 -4.52 -16.88 -5.66
C SER A 405 -3.14 -17.43 -5.92
N GLY A 406 -2.12 -16.68 -5.49
CA GLY A 406 -0.73 -17.02 -5.75
C GLY A 406 0.20 -15.82 -5.79
N SER A 407 1.47 -16.10 -6.04
CA SER A 407 2.49 -15.10 -6.36
C SER A 407 3.50 -15.66 -7.35
N GLY A 408 4.17 -14.80 -8.13
CA GLY A 408 5.22 -15.25 -9.05
C GLY A 408 6.40 -15.99 -8.39
N LYS A 409 6.59 -15.86 -7.07
CA LYS A 409 7.59 -16.65 -6.31
C LYS A 409 7.07 -18.02 -5.90
N ALA A 410 5.84 -18.07 -5.40
CA ALA A 410 5.27 -19.30 -4.85
C ALA A 410 4.61 -20.19 -5.91
N GLY A 411 4.11 -19.61 -7.00
CA GLY A 411 3.11 -20.24 -7.87
C GLY A 411 1.69 -19.76 -7.55
N ALA A 412 0.75 -20.16 -8.39
CA ALA A 412 -0.69 -20.08 -8.16
C ALA A 412 -1.21 -21.36 -7.51
N ASP A 413 -1.98 -21.20 -6.42
CA ASP A 413 -2.56 -22.31 -5.66
C ASP A 413 -4.06 -22.51 -5.98
N ALA A 414 -4.74 -21.44 -6.38
CA ALA A 414 -6.13 -21.51 -6.80
C ALA A 414 -6.50 -20.44 -7.83
N ILE A 415 -7.55 -20.71 -8.61
CA ILE A 415 -8.20 -19.73 -9.50
C ILE A 415 -9.71 -19.70 -9.29
N ILE A 416 -10.30 -18.54 -9.52
CA ILE A 416 -11.74 -18.29 -9.57
C ILE A 416 -12.13 -17.92 -11.00
N VAL A 417 -13.07 -18.67 -11.55
CA VAL A 417 -13.65 -18.51 -12.88
C VAL A 417 -14.98 -17.73 -12.78
N THR A 418 -15.11 -16.67 -13.58
CA THR A 418 -16.29 -15.76 -13.57
C THR A 418 -16.78 -15.38 -14.97
N GLY A 419 -16.38 -16.11 -16.01
CA GLY A 419 -16.81 -15.90 -17.41
C GLY A 419 -16.08 -14.82 -18.20
N LYS A 420 -15.51 -13.79 -17.55
CA LYS A 420 -14.80 -12.70 -18.24
C LYS A 420 -13.39 -13.05 -18.75
N ARG A 421 -12.87 -14.22 -18.37
CA ARG A 421 -11.45 -14.60 -18.52
C ARG A 421 -11.27 -16.04 -18.95
N THR A 422 -12.29 -16.58 -19.61
CA THR A 422 -12.33 -17.98 -20.01
C THR A 422 -12.60 -18.06 -21.49
N GLY A 423 -11.81 -18.88 -22.17
CA GLY A 423 -12.13 -19.33 -23.52
C GLY A 423 -13.20 -20.42 -23.41
N TYR A 424 -12.76 -21.66 -23.23
CA TYR A 424 -13.61 -22.84 -23.10
C TYR A 424 -13.49 -23.47 -21.72
N ASP A 425 -14.57 -24.06 -21.23
CA ASP A 425 -14.65 -24.83 -19.99
C ASP A 425 -15.77 -25.86 -20.13
N ASN A 426 -15.42 -27.15 -20.03
CA ASN A 426 -16.38 -28.26 -20.05
C ASN A 426 -16.46 -29.00 -18.71
N GLY A 427 -15.82 -28.47 -17.66
CA GLY A 427 -15.72 -29.11 -16.34
C GLY A 427 -14.47 -29.98 -16.15
N THR A 428 -13.90 -30.58 -17.20
CA THR A 428 -12.67 -31.40 -17.15
C THR A 428 -11.46 -30.69 -17.75
N GLU A 429 -11.69 -29.79 -18.70
CA GLU A 429 -10.70 -28.96 -19.37
C GLU A 429 -11.12 -27.50 -19.24
N LEU A 430 -10.14 -26.61 -19.06
CA LEU A 430 -10.36 -25.19 -18.88
C LEU A 430 -9.28 -24.39 -19.61
N CYS A 431 -9.69 -23.43 -20.44
CA CYS A 431 -8.81 -22.41 -20.99
C CYS A 431 -9.01 -21.11 -20.20
N TYR A 432 -8.00 -20.72 -19.42
CA TYR A 432 -8.03 -19.53 -18.56
C TYR A 432 -7.08 -18.46 -19.08
N GLU A 433 -7.53 -17.20 -19.11
CA GLU A 433 -6.71 -16.07 -19.57
C GLU A 433 -6.24 -15.19 -18.41
N ALA A 434 -4.94 -14.90 -18.36
CA ALA A 434 -4.38 -13.99 -17.38
C ALA A 434 -3.25 -13.13 -17.94
N GLU A 435 -3.26 -11.84 -17.60
CA GLU A 435 -2.16 -10.91 -17.87
C GLU A 435 -0.97 -11.24 -16.96
N TRP A 436 0.26 -11.07 -17.45
CA TRP A 436 1.48 -11.35 -16.67
C TRP A 436 1.52 -10.60 -15.32
N SER A 437 1.12 -9.32 -15.34
CA SER A 437 1.05 -8.44 -14.17
C SER A 437 -0.10 -8.76 -13.22
N ILE A 438 -1.01 -9.66 -13.62
CA ILE A 438 -2.23 -10.00 -12.90
C ILE A 438 -2.32 -11.51 -12.76
N GLY A 439 -1.41 -12.08 -11.98
CA GLY A 439 -1.39 -13.50 -11.61
C GLY A 439 -0.92 -14.45 -12.72
N GLY A 440 -0.78 -14.00 -13.97
CA GLY A 440 -0.22 -14.82 -15.06
C GLY A 440 1.19 -15.34 -14.72
N ASN A 441 2.03 -14.53 -14.08
CA ASN A 441 3.35 -14.97 -13.62
C ASN A 441 3.30 -16.08 -12.55
N ALA A 442 2.27 -16.09 -11.70
CA ALA A 442 2.06 -17.13 -10.69
C ALA A 442 1.60 -18.44 -11.36
N LEU A 443 0.73 -18.35 -12.37
CA LEU A 443 0.30 -19.50 -13.17
C LEU A 443 1.46 -20.10 -13.98
N CYS A 444 2.30 -19.27 -14.63
CA CYS A 444 3.51 -19.77 -15.30
C CYS A 444 4.44 -20.48 -14.31
N ARG A 445 4.62 -19.93 -13.11
CA ARG A 445 5.41 -20.58 -12.07
C ARG A 445 4.82 -21.94 -11.65
N SER A 446 3.51 -22.06 -11.52
CA SER A 446 2.84 -23.34 -11.25
C SER A 446 2.97 -24.34 -12.40
N TYR A 447 2.95 -23.86 -13.65
CA TYR A 447 3.20 -24.69 -14.82
C TYR A 447 4.63 -25.26 -14.80
N ASP A 448 5.63 -24.39 -14.63
CA ASP A 448 7.05 -24.78 -14.61
C ASP A 448 7.36 -25.78 -13.49
N GLU A 449 6.69 -25.66 -12.35
CA GLU A 449 6.88 -26.53 -11.17
C GLU A 449 5.91 -27.72 -11.12
N GLY A 450 4.98 -27.83 -12.08
CA GLY A 450 4.00 -28.91 -12.13
C GLY A 450 2.99 -28.92 -10.97
N TYR A 451 2.67 -27.75 -10.40
CA TYR A 451 1.72 -27.65 -9.30
C TYR A 451 0.26 -27.81 -9.76
N ASP A 452 -0.50 -28.56 -8.97
CA ASP A 452 -1.94 -28.65 -9.14
C ASP A 452 -2.63 -27.41 -8.52
N ILE A 453 -3.61 -26.90 -9.25
CA ILE A 453 -4.33 -25.65 -8.98
C ILE A 453 -5.79 -25.98 -8.69
N ARG A 454 -6.30 -25.46 -7.58
CA ARG A 454 -7.73 -25.57 -7.27
C ARG A 454 -8.53 -24.63 -8.15
N VAL A 455 -9.57 -25.15 -8.82
CA VAL A 455 -10.45 -24.34 -9.66
C VAL A 455 -11.79 -24.14 -8.97
N PHE A 456 -12.13 -22.88 -8.72
CA PHE A 456 -13.43 -22.48 -8.19
C PHE A 456 -14.22 -21.74 -9.28
N ARG A 457 -15.49 -22.04 -9.46
CA ARG A 457 -16.36 -21.41 -10.45
C ARG A 457 -17.45 -20.62 -9.75
N SER A 458 -17.62 -19.34 -10.07
CA SER A 458 -18.72 -18.57 -9.49
C SER A 458 -20.06 -19.15 -9.89
N GLU A 459 -21.03 -19.13 -8.99
CA GLU A 459 -22.39 -19.62 -9.25
C GLU A 459 -23.01 -19.05 -10.54
N GLU A 460 -22.90 -17.74 -10.75
CA GLU A 460 -23.36 -17.04 -11.96
C GLU A 460 -22.74 -17.64 -13.24
N TYR A 461 -21.45 -17.94 -13.20
CA TYR A 461 -20.75 -18.58 -14.33
C TYR A 461 -21.25 -20.01 -14.56
N CYS A 462 -21.46 -20.78 -13.48
CA CYS A 462 -21.97 -22.13 -13.61
C CYS A 462 -23.36 -22.15 -14.27
N GLN A 463 -24.25 -21.25 -13.86
CA GLN A 463 -25.59 -21.11 -14.45
C GLN A 463 -25.53 -20.76 -15.94
N GLN A 464 -24.59 -19.89 -16.33
CA GLN A 464 -24.42 -19.47 -17.73
C GLN A 464 -23.82 -20.58 -18.61
N GLN A 465 -22.83 -21.32 -18.10
CA GLN A 465 -22.04 -22.26 -18.90
C GLN A 465 -22.58 -23.69 -18.89
N PHE A 466 -23.11 -24.16 -17.75
CA PHE A 466 -23.55 -25.55 -17.55
C PHE A 466 -25.06 -25.69 -17.35
N GLY A 467 -25.79 -24.57 -17.32
CA GLY A 467 -27.23 -24.53 -17.10
C GLY A 467 -27.64 -24.70 -15.62
N PRO A 468 -28.94 -24.55 -15.32
CA PRO A 468 -29.44 -24.59 -13.93
C PRO A 468 -29.34 -25.98 -13.29
N ALA A 469 -29.30 -27.06 -14.07
CA ALA A 469 -29.29 -28.44 -13.57
C ALA A 469 -27.95 -28.86 -12.93
N SER A 470 -26.85 -28.14 -13.19
CA SER A 470 -25.53 -28.50 -12.65
C SER A 470 -25.31 -28.06 -11.20
N ILE A 471 -26.21 -27.23 -10.65
CA ILE A 471 -26.26 -26.91 -9.22
C ILE A 471 -27.37 -27.80 -8.63
N SER A 472 -27.26 -29.11 -8.84
CA SER A 472 -28.19 -30.08 -8.27
C SER A 472 -28.07 -30.02 -6.76
N ASP A 473 -29.18 -29.70 -6.06
CA ASP A 473 -29.47 -29.78 -4.63
C ASP A 473 -28.36 -30.41 -3.78
N THR A 474 -27.20 -29.74 -3.70
CA THR A 474 -26.17 -30.10 -2.74
C THR A 474 -26.83 -29.69 -1.46
N THR A 475 -27.37 -30.67 -0.73
CA THR A 475 -28.14 -30.53 0.50
C THR A 475 -27.47 -29.48 1.36
N ILE A 476 -27.91 -28.23 1.19
CA ILE A 476 -27.52 -27.14 2.06
C ILE A 476 -28.26 -27.55 3.31
N ASP A 477 -27.56 -28.22 4.21
CA ASP A 477 -28.11 -28.80 5.42
C ASP A 477 -29.02 -27.75 6.07
N GLU A 478 -30.33 -27.95 5.89
CA GLU A 478 -31.33 -26.97 6.29
C GLU A 478 -31.30 -26.79 7.80
N THR A 479 -30.61 -27.65 8.55
CA THR A 479 -30.38 -27.46 10.00
C THR A 479 -29.54 -26.23 10.35
N SER A 480 -28.89 -25.57 9.37
CA SER A 480 -28.26 -24.24 9.53
C SER A 480 -29.25 -23.06 9.31
N SER A 481 -30.56 -23.34 9.16
CA SER A 481 -31.62 -22.38 8.84
C SER A 481 -32.03 -21.47 10.00
N SER A 482 -31.21 -20.46 10.29
CA SER A 482 -31.75 -19.20 10.84
C SER A 482 -30.92 -17.96 10.50
N VAL A 483 -29.83 -18.10 9.73
CA VAL A 483 -29.06 -16.95 9.26
C VAL A 483 -29.78 -16.32 8.06
N ASN A 484 -30.70 -15.40 8.36
CA ASN A 484 -31.40 -14.49 7.45
C ASN A 484 -30.66 -14.23 6.12
N ARG A 485 -31.11 -14.88 5.04
CA ARG A 485 -30.62 -14.70 3.65
C ARG A 485 -30.95 -13.31 3.05
N THR A 486 -31.63 -12.44 3.79
CA THR A 486 -32.02 -11.08 3.36
C THR A 486 -30.86 -10.08 3.38
N GLY A 487 -29.67 -10.46 3.86
CA GLY A 487 -28.51 -9.58 3.97
C GLY A 487 -27.43 -9.81 2.91
N ARG A 488 -27.51 -9.09 1.78
CA ARG A 488 -26.50 -8.95 0.69
C ARG A 488 -26.22 -10.23 -0.12
N ASN A 489 -26.22 -10.08 -1.45
CA ASN A 489 -25.77 -11.07 -2.45
C ASN A 489 -24.46 -11.75 -2.01
N ARG A 490 -24.56 -12.91 -1.36
CA ARG A 490 -23.41 -13.77 -1.10
C ARG A 490 -23.11 -14.49 -2.39
N VAL A 491 -21.96 -14.21 -2.97
CA VAL A 491 -21.47 -14.94 -4.15
C VAL A 491 -20.86 -16.24 -3.67
N PHE A 492 -21.39 -17.35 -4.16
CA PHE A 492 -20.86 -18.69 -3.94
C PHE A 492 -19.93 -19.10 -5.07
N TYR A 493 -18.95 -19.94 -4.73
CA TYR A 493 -17.98 -20.49 -5.66
C TYR A 493 -17.97 -22.02 -5.53
N LEU A 494 -18.38 -22.70 -6.60
CA LEU A 494 -18.37 -24.15 -6.72
C LEU A 494 -16.92 -24.63 -6.90
N TYR A 495 -16.45 -25.52 -6.04
CA TYR A 495 -15.13 -26.11 -6.19
C TYR A 495 -15.17 -27.24 -7.24
N GLY A 496 -14.44 -27.06 -8.33
CA GLY A 496 -14.41 -27.98 -9.48
C GLY A 496 -13.34 -29.06 -9.43
N GLY A 497 -12.52 -29.09 -8.37
CA GLY A 497 -11.41 -30.02 -8.19
C GLY A 497 -10.04 -29.42 -8.51
N LEU A 498 -9.04 -30.30 -8.54
CA LEU A 498 -7.66 -29.97 -8.89
C LEU A 498 -7.42 -30.06 -10.39
N PHE A 499 -6.70 -29.07 -10.92
CA PHE A 499 -6.33 -28.98 -12.32
C PHE A 499 -4.82 -28.79 -12.45
N ARG A 500 -4.24 -29.34 -13.50
CA ARG A 500 -2.85 -29.08 -13.88
C ARG A 500 -2.82 -28.26 -15.15
N ILE A 501 -1.92 -27.29 -15.23
CA ILE A 501 -1.66 -26.57 -16.49
C ILE A 501 -0.91 -27.54 -17.41
N ASP A 502 -1.53 -27.92 -18.52
CA ASP A 502 -0.95 -28.79 -19.54
C ASP A 502 -0.14 -27.97 -20.56
N ARG A 503 -0.66 -26.80 -20.95
CA ARG A 503 -0.03 -25.91 -21.93
C ARG A 503 -0.21 -24.44 -21.59
N VAL A 504 0.82 -23.64 -21.92
CA VAL A 504 0.79 -22.17 -21.83
C VAL A 504 1.02 -21.56 -23.21
N GLU A 505 0.12 -20.69 -23.65
CA GLU A 505 0.29 -19.88 -24.85
C GLU A 505 0.63 -18.45 -24.46
N LYS A 506 1.80 -17.99 -24.90
CA LYS A 506 2.23 -16.61 -24.69
C LYS A 506 1.45 -15.67 -25.60
N PRO A 507 1.11 -14.45 -25.14
CA PRO A 507 0.51 -13.46 -26.02
C PRO A 507 1.47 -13.08 -27.16
N ALA A 508 0.93 -12.75 -28.33
CA ALA A 508 1.70 -12.20 -29.43
C ALA A 508 2.29 -10.81 -29.09
N GLU A 509 1.55 -10.03 -28.30
CA GLU A 509 2.01 -8.75 -27.78
C GLU A 509 2.66 -8.90 -26.40
N GLU A 510 3.71 -8.16 -26.11
CA GLU A 510 4.44 -8.18 -24.82
C GLU A 510 3.51 -7.94 -23.61
N LYS A 511 2.41 -7.20 -23.80
CA LYS A 511 1.43 -6.86 -22.75
C LYS A 511 0.11 -7.62 -22.87
N GLY A 512 0.02 -8.63 -23.73
CA GLY A 512 -1.21 -9.41 -23.89
C GLY A 512 -1.49 -10.37 -22.73
N ALA A 513 -2.63 -11.06 -22.80
CA ALA A 513 -2.99 -12.11 -21.87
C ALA A 513 -2.41 -13.46 -22.31
N TYR A 514 -1.85 -14.19 -21.36
CA TYR A 514 -1.46 -15.58 -21.54
C TYR A 514 -2.70 -16.46 -21.50
N LYS A 515 -2.72 -17.52 -22.31
CA LYS A 515 -3.74 -18.56 -22.21
C LYS A 515 -3.16 -19.80 -21.54
N PHE A 516 -3.81 -20.25 -20.49
CA PHE A 516 -3.45 -21.43 -19.74
C PHE A 516 -4.48 -22.51 -20.04
N HIS A 517 -4.05 -23.65 -20.55
CA HIS A 517 -4.89 -24.81 -20.78
C HIS A 517 -4.71 -25.76 -19.61
N LEU A 518 -5.76 -25.94 -18.83
CA LEU A 518 -5.77 -26.72 -17.62
C LEU A 518 -6.60 -27.99 -17.81
N VAL A 519 -6.09 -29.11 -17.28
CA VAL A 519 -6.76 -30.41 -17.31
C VAL A 519 -6.98 -30.91 -15.89
N LYS A 520 -8.22 -31.29 -15.59
CA LYS A 520 -8.63 -31.82 -14.30
C LYS A 520 -7.88 -33.11 -13.99
N GLN A 521 -7.41 -33.23 -12.76
CA GLN A 521 -6.73 -34.42 -12.26
C GLN A 521 -7.79 -35.40 -11.73
N ASN A 522 -7.78 -36.65 -12.20
CA ASN A 522 -8.72 -37.71 -11.75
C ASN A 522 -8.39 -38.28 -10.36
N ARG A 523 -7.91 -37.43 -9.44
CA ARG A 523 -7.57 -37.85 -8.07
C ARG A 523 -8.60 -37.27 -7.12
N SER A 524 -9.15 -38.11 -6.25
CA SER A 524 -10.01 -37.62 -5.18
C SER A 524 -9.18 -36.77 -4.21
N ASP A 525 -9.70 -35.60 -3.83
CA ASP A 525 -9.07 -34.69 -2.88
C ASP A 525 -8.95 -35.24 -1.45
N THR A 526 -9.32 -36.51 -1.23
CA THR A 526 -9.14 -37.24 0.03
C THR A 526 -7.69 -37.62 0.33
N ALA A 527 -6.75 -37.39 -0.60
CA ALA A 527 -5.33 -37.65 -0.37
C ALA A 527 -4.67 -36.49 0.42
N SER A 528 -3.98 -36.80 1.53
CA SER A 528 -3.35 -35.81 2.41
C SER A 528 -2.42 -34.86 1.66
N ALA A 529 -2.56 -33.56 1.89
CA ALA A 529 -1.73 -32.52 1.26
C ALA A 529 -0.24 -32.74 1.52
N LYS A 530 0.59 -32.68 0.47
CA LYS A 530 2.04 -32.55 0.64
C LYS A 530 2.33 -31.08 0.96
N HIS A 531 2.62 -30.78 2.22
CA HIS A 531 3.22 -29.50 2.57
C HIS A 531 4.57 -29.37 1.85
N VAL A 532 4.70 -28.42 0.93
CA VAL A 532 5.99 -28.03 0.38
C VAL A 532 6.60 -27.01 1.35
N PRO A 533 7.63 -27.38 2.13
CA PRO A 533 8.34 -26.37 2.90
C PRO A 533 9.11 -25.51 1.91
N LEU A 534 8.87 -24.20 1.89
CA LEU A 534 9.89 -23.29 1.40
C LEU A 534 11.10 -23.50 2.31
N LEU A 535 12.16 -24.04 1.74
CA LEU A 535 13.37 -24.49 2.43
C LEU A 535 14.21 -23.27 2.89
N PHE A 536 13.60 -22.38 3.68
CA PHE A 536 14.21 -21.27 4.44
C PHE A 536 13.21 -20.80 5.51
N SER A 537 12.80 -21.68 6.42
CA SER A 537 12.41 -21.33 7.81
C SER A 537 11.83 -22.52 8.55
N ALA A 538 12.33 -22.74 9.77
CA ALA A 538 11.79 -23.52 10.89
C ALA A 538 12.30 -24.98 11.06
N LEU A 539 13.06 -25.15 12.16
CA LEU A 539 13.09 -26.37 12.96
C LEU A 539 11.76 -26.49 13.75
N PRO A 540 11.25 -27.70 14.03
CA PRO A 540 9.94 -27.91 14.64
C PRO A 540 9.95 -27.73 16.17
N ASP A 541 8.74 -27.50 16.69
CA ASP A 541 8.37 -27.13 18.06
C ASP A 541 8.91 -28.06 19.16
N CYS A 542 9.40 -27.46 20.26
CA CYS A 542 9.78 -28.15 21.50
C CYS A 542 8.73 -27.83 22.59
N PRO A 543 8.28 -28.80 23.39
CA PRO A 543 7.18 -28.61 24.34
C PRO A 543 7.59 -27.76 25.54
N THR A 544 6.65 -26.95 26.01
CA THR A 544 6.77 -26.04 27.15
C THR A 544 6.84 -26.84 28.45
N ILE A 545 7.97 -26.78 29.17
CA ILE A 545 8.08 -27.26 30.56
C ILE A 545 7.88 -26.07 31.50
N THR A 546 6.80 -26.09 32.26
CA THR A 546 6.50 -25.16 33.35
C THR A 546 7.27 -25.56 34.62
N THR A 547 8.30 -24.79 34.98
CA THR A 547 8.88 -24.80 36.33
C THR A 547 9.33 -23.38 36.72
N THR A 548 8.41 -22.58 37.25
CA THR A 548 8.66 -21.18 37.64
C THR A 548 8.78 -20.94 39.15
N SER A 549 9.08 -21.97 39.97
CA SER A 549 9.10 -21.79 41.44
C SER A 549 10.45 -22.00 42.12
N LEU A 550 11.49 -22.50 41.45
CA LEU A 550 12.78 -22.79 42.12
C LEU A 550 13.93 -21.82 41.76
N LEU A 551 13.76 -20.99 40.73
CA LEU A 551 14.85 -20.09 40.28
C LEU A 551 14.86 -18.73 40.98
N TYR A 552 13.76 -18.35 41.66
CA TYR A 552 13.61 -17.02 42.24
C TYR A 552 14.33 -16.84 43.58
N GLU A 553 14.71 -17.92 44.27
CA GLU A 553 15.51 -17.82 45.51
C GLU A 553 17.02 -17.75 45.27
N TRP A 554 17.51 -18.14 44.09
CA TRP A 554 18.95 -18.18 43.82
C TRP A 554 19.53 -16.84 43.31
N LEU A 555 18.70 -15.95 42.76
CA LEU A 555 19.12 -14.71 42.11
C LEU A 555 19.01 -13.44 42.98
N ARG A 556 18.96 -13.57 44.31
CA ARG A 556 18.93 -12.40 45.20
C ARG A 556 20.32 -11.72 45.23
N PRO A 557 20.51 -10.50 44.69
CA PRO A 557 21.84 -9.89 44.63
C PRO A 557 22.27 -9.38 46.01
N ARG A 558 23.41 -9.83 46.53
CA ARG A 558 24.14 -9.10 47.57
C ARG A 558 24.97 -8.01 46.91
N LYS A 559 24.81 -6.78 47.41
CA LYS A 559 25.51 -5.57 46.97
C LYS A 559 27.03 -5.76 47.03
N THR A 560 27.70 -5.76 45.89
CA THR A 560 29.04 -5.16 45.73
C THR A 560 29.24 -4.71 44.28
N SER A 561 29.86 -3.54 44.14
CA SER A 561 30.24 -2.89 42.90
C SER A 561 31.44 -3.61 42.25
N ALA A 562 31.25 -4.18 41.06
CA ALA A 562 32.36 -4.62 40.20
C ALA A 562 31.97 -4.58 38.70
N VAL A 563 32.99 -4.33 37.88
CA VAL A 563 32.99 -3.81 36.50
C VAL A 563 32.40 -4.80 35.46
N PRO A 564 31.60 -4.35 34.45
CA PRO A 564 30.87 -5.21 33.52
C PRO A 564 31.70 -6.10 32.58
N TRP A 565 33.00 -5.87 32.42
CA TRP A 565 33.82 -6.63 31.47
C TRP A 565 34.24 -8.02 32.00
N LEU A 566 34.39 -8.20 33.32
CA LEU A 566 34.83 -9.48 33.87
C LEU A 566 33.78 -10.60 33.76
N SER A 567 32.49 -10.27 33.69
CA SER A 567 31.41 -11.27 33.60
C SER A 567 31.38 -11.98 32.26
N ASN A 568 31.75 -11.30 31.17
CA ASN A 568 31.75 -11.89 29.82
C ASN A 568 32.91 -12.85 29.58
N TYR A 569 34.06 -12.65 30.24
CA TYR A 569 35.25 -13.50 30.09
C TYR A 569 35.17 -14.79 30.94
N LEU A 570 34.54 -14.73 32.13
CA LEU A 570 34.36 -15.91 32.98
C LEU A 570 33.26 -16.85 32.46
N PHE A 571 32.18 -16.30 31.90
CA PHE A 571 31.08 -17.11 31.33
C PHE A 571 31.52 -17.95 30.13
N SER A 572 32.37 -17.38 29.27
CA SER A 572 32.85 -18.04 28.06
C SER A 572 33.81 -19.20 28.38
N ARG A 573 34.66 -19.07 29.42
CA ARG A 573 35.52 -20.17 29.86
C ARG A 573 34.79 -21.29 30.58
N GLN A 574 33.78 -20.98 31.41
CA GLN A 574 33.00 -22.03 32.08
C GLN A 574 32.11 -22.80 31.10
N ALA A 575 31.49 -22.13 30.12
CA ALA A 575 30.70 -22.81 29.08
C ALA A 575 31.55 -23.74 28.19
N ILE A 576 32.79 -23.35 27.87
CA ILE A 576 33.72 -24.19 27.11
C ILE A 576 34.18 -25.41 27.93
N ASN A 577 34.41 -25.25 29.24
CA ASN A 577 34.80 -26.36 30.11
C ASN A 577 33.63 -27.33 30.39
N LEU A 578 32.38 -26.84 30.44
CA LEU A 578 31.16 -27.66 30.57
C LEU A 578 30.78 -28.37 29.26
N ALA A 579 31.08 -27.80 28.10
CA ALA A 579 30.90 -28.50 26.82
C ALA A 579 31.88 -29.67 26.66
N ALA A 580 33.02 -29.64 27.37
CA ALA A 580 34.03 -30.68 27.34
C ALA A 580 33.74 -31.88 28.28
N SER A 581 32.83 -31.75 29.25
CA SER A 581 32.47 -32.85 30.19
C SER A 581 31.49 -33.88 29.61
N GLY A 582 30.95 -33.65 28.40
CA GLY A 582 30.30 -34.69 27.58
C GLY A 582 28.93 -35.17 28.05
N SER A 583 28.33 -34.61 29.11
CA SER A 583 26.97 -34.98 29.48
C SER A 583 25.93 -34.20 28.66
N ARG A 584 24.95 -34.93 28.12
CA ARG A 584 23.91 -34.38 27.24
C ARG A 584 23.01 -33.38 27.97
N GLU A 585 22.80 -33.55 29.27
CA GLU A 585 22.00 -32.62 30.09
C GLU A 585 22.69 -31.25 30.26
N GLU A 586 24.02 -31.20 30.42
CA GLU A 586 24.76 -29.94 30.60
C GLU A 586 24.82 -29.09 29.32
N LEU A 587 24.84 -29.75 28.16
CA LEU A 587 24.80 -29.09 26.85
C LEU A 587 23.43 -28.45 26.58
N LEU A 588 22.36 -29.13 26.99
CA LEU A 588 20.98 -28.60 26.97
C LEU A 588 20.82 -27.40 27.91
N LEU A 589 21.43 -27.44 29.10
CA LEU A 589 21.42 -26.31 30.03
C LEU A 589 22.18 -25.09 29.47
N CYS A 590 23.34 -25.30 28.84
CA CYS A 590 24.07 -24.22 28.16
C CYS A 590 23.28 -23.59 27.02
N LEU A 591 22.56 -24.40 26.23
CA LEU A 591 21.71 -23.89 25.14
C LEU A 591 20.52 -23.09 25.67
N CYS A 592 19.87 -23.55 26.75
CA CYS A 592 18.80 -22.80 27.40
C CYS A 592 19.28 -21.45 27.98
N LEU A 593 20.47 -21.41 28.57
CA LEU A 593 21.04 -20.17 29.12
C LEU A 593 21.45 -19.19 28.02
N LEU A 594 21.95 -19.67 26.88
CA LEU A 594 22.22 -18.83 25.70
C LEU A 594 20.93 -18.25 25.11
N GLN A 595 19.85 -19.02 25.12
CA GLN A 595 18.55 -18.59 24.62
C GLN A 595 17.89 -17.54 25.53
N LEU A 596 18.05 -17.66 26.85
CA LEU A 596 17.61 -16.66 27.83
C LEU A 596 18.42 -15.36 27.80
N LYS A 597 19.67 -15.38 27.30
CA LYS A 597 20.47 -14.17 27.10
C LYS A 597 20.11 -13.43 25.79
N GLN A 598 19.47 -14.13 24.85
CA GLN A 598 19.04 -13.59 23.56
C GLN A 598 17.60 -13.05 23.58
N SER A 599 16.77 -13.50 24.53
CA SER A 599 15.48 -12.90 24.91
C SER A 599 15.66 -11.75 25.88
#